data_AF-A0A915I703-F1
#
_entry.id   AF-A0A915I703-F1
#
_cell.length_a   1.000
_cell.length_b   1.000
_cell.length_c   1.000
_cell.angle_alpha   90.00
_cell.angle_beta   90.00
_cell.angle_gamma   90.00
#
_symmetry.space_group_name_H-M   'P 1'
#
loop_
_entity.id
_entity.type
_entity.pdbx_description
1 polymer ?
#
loop_
_entity_poly.entity_id
_entity_poly.type
_entity_poly.pdbx_seq_one_letter_code
_entity_poly.pdbx_strand_id
1 'polypeptide(L)'
;MAEGNRRKFPLDLVQNLETESQKAKNYTIFDLFKTTRVRQRMLIMPNAAMCYYGLSMNPTLLGGDKYFTFILAGFIEISAIFIVLFLVDRVGRKIMVFSGFFLTACVMSATFFVSENKKIVLIGMVITGKLTTKAAYNTLYLYTPELFPTLIRSTAVGLCSMVARFGATIASFLAMWLDKKKR
;
A
#
# COMPACT_ATOMS: atom_id res chain seq x y z
N MET A 1 2.48 -36.34 -3.00
CA MET A 1 1.42 -36.86 -3.88
C MET A 1 1.57 -36.23 -5.27
N ALA A 2 2.32 -36.87 -6.18
CA ALA A 2 2.26 -36.68 -7.64
C ALA A 2 3.19 -37.69 -8.36
N GLU A 3 3.12 -38.99 -8.03
CA GLU A 3 3.84 -40.06 -8.73
C GLU A 3 2.92 -40.74 -9.75
N GLY A 4 2.63 -40.08 -10.87
CA GLY A 4 1.65 -40.63 -11.83
C GLY A 4 1.88 -40.39 -13.32
N ASN A 5 2.83 -39.54 -13.74
CA ASN A 5 2.94 -39.20 -15.17
C ASN A 5 4.38 -39.33 -15.68
N ARG A 6 4.66 -40.40 -16.45
CA ARG A 6 5.96 -40.71 -17.07
C ARG A 6 6.30 -39.80 -18.28
N ARG A 7 5.93 -38.52 -18.24
CA ARG A 7 6.48 -37.55 -19.20
C ARG A 7 7.82 -37.10 -18.62
N LYS A 8 8.93 -37.46 -19.27
CA LYS A 8 10.25 -36.89 -18.94
C LYS A 8 10.08 -35.38 -18.89
N PHE A 9 10.27 -34.78 -17.71
CA PHE A 9 10.37 -33.33 -17.61
C PHE A 9 11.49 -32.91 -18.57
N PRO A 10 11.21 -32.09 -19.60
CA PRO A 10 12.23 -31.70 -20.55
C PRO A 10 13.29 -30.89 -19.79
N LEU A 11 14.47 -31.50 -19.62
CA LEU A 11 15.60 -30.91 -18.92
C LEU A 11 15.98 -29.56 -19.55
N ASP A 12 15.73 -29.40 -20.85
CA ASP A 12 15.89 -28.14 -21.57
C ASP A 12 15.02 -27.01 -21.00
N LEU A 13 13.78 -27.28 -20.54
CA LEU A 13 12.95 -26.25 -19.89
C LEU A 13 13.50 -25.89 -18.52
N VAL A 14 13.98 -26.86 -17.74
CA VAL A 14 14.59 -26.59 -16.42
C VAL A 14 15.87 -25.78 -16.59
N GLN A 15 16.70 -26.16 -17.56
CA GLN A 15 17.95 -25.46 -17.85
C GLN A 15 17.71 -24.07 -18.42
N ASN A 16 16.69 -23.88 -19.27
CA ASN A 16 16.27 -22.55 -19.72
C ASN A 16 15.70 -21.70 -18.57
N LEU A 17 14.94 -22.29 -17.64
CA LEU A 17 14.43 -21.59 -16.45
C LEU A 17 15.56 -21.22 -15.47
N GLU A 18 16.55 -22.09 -15.29
CA GLU A 18 17.75 -21.81 -14.49
C GLU A 18 18.63 -20.73 -15.15
N THR A 19 18.77 -20.75 -16.48
CA THR A 19 19.53 -19.75 -17.23
C THR A 19 18.82 -18.39 -17.25
N GLU A 20 17.50 -18.37 -17.41
CA GLU A 20 16.65 -17.17 -17.25
C GLU A 20 16.71 -16.65 -15.80
N SER A 21 16.70 -17.53 -14.80
CA SER A 21 16.84 -17.18 -13.38
C SER A 21 18.24 -16.63 -13.06
N GLN A 22 19.31 -17.17 -13.66
CA GLN A 22 20.66 -16.66 -13.51
C GLN A 22 20.88 -15.33 -14.25
N LYS A 23 20.31 -15.15 -15.45
CA LYS A 23 20.23 -13.84 -16.12
C LYS A 23 19.43 -12.84 -15.27
N ALA A 24 18.31 -13.26 -14.68
CA ALA A 24 17.49 -12.48 -13.76
C ALA A 24 18.25 -12.05 -12.49
N LYS A 25 19.08 -12.93 -11.93
CA LYS A 25 19.96 -12.66 -10.79
C LYS A 25 21.04 -11.62 -11.10
N ASN A 26 21.44 -11.50 -12.37
CA ASN A 26 22.36 -10.47 -12.86
C ASN A 26 21.68 -9.11 -13.13
N TYR A 27 20.34 -9.01 -13.06
CA TYR A 27 19.69 -7.70 -13.02
C TYR A 27 19.88 -7.09 -11.63
N THR A 28 20.92 -6.27 -11.53
CA THR A 28 21.16 -5.42 -10.36
C THR A 28 19.98 -4.48 -10.13
N ILE A 29 19.65 -4.18 -8.87
CA ILE A 29 18.57 -3.25 -8.46
C ILE A 29 18.63 -1.91 -9.23
N PHE A 30 19.83 -1.49 -9.61
CA PHE A 30 20.07 -0.28 -10.42
C PHE A 30 19.57 -0.38 -11.87
N ASP A 31 19.51 -1.56 -12.47
CA ASP A 31 19.04 -1.74 -13.85
C ASP A 31 17.51 -1.65 -13.95
N LEU A 32 16.79 -1.88 -12.83
CA LEU A 32 15.35 -1.58 -12.74
C LEU A 32 15.03 -0.08 -12.86
N PHE A 33 15.94 0.80 -12.42
CA PHE A 33 15.77 2.24 -12.52
C PHE A 33 15.94 2.80 -13.94
N LYS A 34 16.51 2.01 -14.84
CA LYS A 34 16.82 2.41 -16.22
C LYS A 34 15.57 2.47 -17.10
N THR A 35 14.51 1.73 -16.76
CA THR A 35 13.25 1.72 -17.52
C THR A 35 12.24 2.71 -16.95
N THR A 36 11.95 3.80 -17.70
CA THR A 36 11.09 4.92 -17.26
C THR A 36 9.69 4.50 -16.77
N ARG A 37 9.09 3.47 -17.39
CA ARG A 37 7.76 2.94 -17.00
C ARG A 37 7.79 2.20 -15.66
N VAL A 38 8.89 1.49 -15.37
CA VAL A 38 9.09 0.75 -14.10
C VAL A 38 9.43 1.73 -12.98
N ARG A 39 10.21 2.78 -13.28
CA ARG A 39 10.53 3.88 -12.35
C ARG A 39 9.30 4.63 -11.86
N GLN A 40 8.38 5.00 -12.75
CA GLN A 40 7.13 5.67 -12.34
C GLN A 40 6.29 4.78 -11.40
N ARG A 41 6.23 3.48 -11.66
CA ARG A 41 5.52 2.52 -10.80
C ARG A 41 6.22 2.34 -9.44
N MET A 42 7.56 2.33 -9.44
CA MET A 42 8.39 2.34 -8.23
C MET A 42 8.29 3.62 -7.41
N LEU A 43 7.87 4.76 -7.98
CA LEU A 43 7.62 5.98 -7.20
C LEU A 43 6.19 6.03 -6.65
N ILE A 44 5.20 5.51 -7.36
CA ILE A 44 3.80 5.53 -6.90
C ILE A 44 3.61 4.60 -5.70
N MET A 45 4.23 3.41 -5.72
CA MET A 45 4.07 2.39 -4.66
C MET A 45 4.55 2.86 -3.26
N PRO A 46 5.76 3.45 -3.09
CA PRO A 46 6.24 3.90 -1.80
C PRO A 46 5.44 5.06 -1.25
N ASN A 47 4.99 5.98 -2.11
CA ASN A 47 4.12 7.09 -1.70
C ASN A 47 2.78 6.56 -1.19
N ALA A 48 2.16 5.63 -1.91
CA ALA A 48 0.93 4.96 -1.47
C ALA A 48 1.10 4.22 -0.14
N ALA A 49 2.21 3.48 0.03
CA ALA A 49 2.53 2.79 1.27
C ALA A 49 2.79 3.77 2.42
N MET A 50 3.51 4.86 2.17
CA MET A 50 3.79 5.90 3.16
C MET A 50 2.51 6.59 3.64
N CYS A 51 1.57 6.92 2.73
CA CYS A 51 0.26 7.46 3.11
C CYS A 51 -0.53 6.48 3.98
N TYR A 52 -0.56 5.20 3.60
CA TYR A 52 -1.25 4.17 4.36
C TYR A 52 -0.67 4.00 5.77
N TYR A 53 0.65 3.83 5.87
CA TYR A 53 1.31 3.65 7.16
C TYR A 53 1.25 4.93 8.00
N GLY A 54 1.41 6.11 7.40
CA GLY A 54 1.31 7.39 8.11
C GLY A 54 -0.08 7.65 8.72
N LEU A 55 -1.16 7.28 8.01
CA LEU A 55 -2.52 7.34 8.55
C LEU A 55 -2.78 6.27 9.61
N SER A 56 -2.18 5.08 9.45
CA SER A 56 -2.32 3.98 10.40
C SER A 56 -1.55 4.22 11.70
N MET A 57 -0.40 4.90 11.62
CA MET A 57 0.49 5.16 12.76
C MET A 57 0.04 6.34 13.63
N ASN A 58 -1.02 7.05 13.23
CA ASN A 58 -1.73 8.03 14.06
C ASN A 58 -3.04 7.44 14.61
N PRO A 59 -2.99 6.56 15.64
CA PRO A 59 -4.20 6.10 16.33
C PRO A 59 -4.84 7.21 17.18
N THR A 60 -4.17 8.35 17.37
CA THR A 60 -4.56 9.45 18.27
C THR A 60 -5.75 10.29 17.81
N LEU A 61 -6.22 10.18 16.55
CA LEU A 61 -7.39 10.95 16.10
C LEU A 61 -8.74 10.44 16.66
N LEU A 62 -8.82 9.17 17.07
CA LEU A 62 -9.97 8.65 17.81
C LEU A 62 -9.61 8.65 19.29
N GLY A 63 -9.81 9.79 19.96
CA GLY A 63 -9.57 9.95 21.40
C GLY A 63 -10.55 9.14 22.26
N GLY A 64 -10.38 7.81 22.28
CA GLY A 64 -11.15 6.85 23.07
C GLY A 64 -10.31 5.64 23.48
N ASP A 65 -10.94 4.62 24.06
CA ASP A 65 -10.25 3.41 24.51
C ASP A 65 -9.51 2.69 23.38
N LYS A 66 -8.22 2.41 23.61
CA LYS A 66 -7.30 1.82 22.61
C LYS A 66 -7.83 0.49 22.05
N TYR A 67 -8.48 -0.31 22.89
CA TYR A 67 -9.09 -1.59 22.51
C TYR A 67 -10.25 -1.41 21.54
N PHE A 68 -11.12 -0.41 21.78
CA PHE A 68 -12.27 -0.14 20.91
C PHE A 68 -11.82 0.34 19.54
N THR A 69 -10.88 1.28 19.49
CA THR A 69 -10.31 1.80 18.24
C THR A 69 -9.60 0.70 17.43
N PHE A 70 -8.98 -0.28 18.09
CA PHE A 70 -8.35 -1.42 17.41
C PHE A 70 -9.37 -2.36 16.77
N ILE A 71 -10.43 -2.73 17.50
CA ILE A 71 -11.53 -3.55 16.97
C ILE A 71 -12.19 -2.84 15.78
N LEU A 72 -12.45 -1.53 15.92
CA LEU A 72 -13.03 -0.72 14.85
C LEU A 72 -12.12 -0.67 13.61
N ALA A 73 -10.81 -0.54 13.81
CA ALA A 73 -9.84 -0.58 12.72
C ALA A 73 -9.84 -1.93 12.00
N GLY A 74 -9.91 -3.05 12.72
CA GLY A 74 -10.04 -4.38 12.12
C GLY A 74 -11.31 -4.52 11.26
N PHE A 75 -12.45 -4.01 11.75
CA PHE A 75 -13.70 -4.02 11.01
C PHE A 75 -13.65 -3.15 9.74
N ILE A 76 -12.99 -2.01 9.82
CA ILE A 76 -12.70 -1.12 8.69
C ILE A 76 -11.83 -1.83 7.64
N GLU A 77 -10.83 -2.60 8.06
CA GLU A 77 -9.99 -3.36 7.12
C GLU A 77 -10.77 -4.44 6.38
N ILE A 78 -11.60 -5.20 7.09
CA ILE A 78 -12.42 -6.26 6.50
C ILE A 78 -13.41 -5.65 5.49
N SER A 79 -14.14 -4.61 5.90
CA SER A 79 -15.12 -3.94 5.03
C SER A 79 -14.47 -3.32 3.79
N ALA A 80 -13.28 -2.72 3.92
CA ALA A 80 -12.54 -2.19 2.77
C ALA A 80 -12.19 -3.27 1.74
N ILE A 81 -11.82 -4.48 2.18
CA ILE A 81 -11.53 -5.60 1.27
C ILE A 81 -12.79 -6.01 0.50
N PHE A 82 -13.94 -6.13 1.17
CA PHE A 82 -15.21 -6.44 0.51
C PHE A 82 -15.58 -5.39 -0.55
N ILE A 83 -15.44 -4.10 -0.23
CA ILE A 83 -15.71 -3.01 -1.16
C ILE A 83 -14.80 -3.12 -2.39
N VAL A 84 -13.51 -3.37 -2.20
CA VAL A 84 -12.55 -3.51 -3.31
C VAL A 84 -12.91 -4.69 -4.20
N LEU A 85 -13.23 -5.85 -3.63
CA LEU A 85 -13.61 -7.03 -4.42
C LEU A 85 -14.82 -6.75 -5.31
N PHE A 86 -15.81 -6.00 -4.82
CA PHE A 86 -17.00 -5.69 -5.59
C PHE A 86 -16.80 -4.56 -6.62
N LEU A 87 -16.04 -3.52 -6.28
CA LEU A 87 -15.84 -2.35 -7.15
C LEU A 87 -14.76 -2.55 -8.22
N VAL A 88 -13.75 -3.41 -7.97
CA VAL A 88 -12.58 -3.51 -8.86
C VAL A 88 -12.98 -4.00 -10.26
N ASP A 89 -13.94 -4.91 -10.32
CA ASP A 89 -14.43 -5.48 -11.58
C ASP A 89 -15.35 -4.52 -12.35
N ARG A 90 -15.95 -3.54 -11.67
CA ARG A 90 -16.90 -2.59 -12.28
C ARG A 90 -16.27 -1.27 -12.74
N VAL A 91 -15.38 -0.70 -11.94
CA VAL A 91 -14.88 0.69 -12.10
C VAL A 91 -13.50 0.75 -12.78
N GLY A 92 -12.79 -0.38 -12.83
CA GLY A 92 -11.44 -0.45 -13.38
C GLY A 92 -10.36 0.00 -12.39
N ARG A 93 -9.23 -0.71 -12.42
CA ARG A 93 -8.17 -0.63 -11.38
C ARG A 93 -7.50 0.73 -11.26
N LYS A 94 -7.22 1.40 -12.39
CA LYS A 94 -6.53 2.70 -12.38
C LYS A 94 -7.40 3.82 -11.81
N ILE A 95 -8.68 3.84 -12.18
CA ILE A 95 -9.63 4.86 -11.74
C ILE A 95 -9.85 4.73 -10.23
N MET A 96 -9.97 3.50 -9.72
CA MET A 96 -10.16 3.23 -8.30
C MET A 96 -8.98 3.68 -7.42
N VAL A 97 -7.75 3.48 -7.89
CA VAL A 97 -6.56 3.97 -7.18
C VAL A 97 -6.53 5.50 -7.17
N PHE A 98 -6.75 6.14 -8.32
CA PHE A 98 -6.71 7.60 -8.43
C PHE A 98 -7.83 8.26 -7.60
N SER A 99 -9.06 7.79 -7.74
CA SER A 99 -10.21 8.32 -7.00
C SER A 99 -10.07 8.09 -5.50
N GLY A 100 -9.55 6.94 -5.07
CA GLY A 100 -9.34 6.62 -3.66
C GLY A 100 -8.31 7.55 -2.99
N PHE A 101 -7.18 7.82 -3.64
CA PHE A 101 -6.18 8.77 -3.12
C PHE A 101 -6.69 10.21 -3.17
N PHE A 102 -7.38 10.61 -4.25
CA PHE A 102 -7.96 11.94 -4.37
C PHE A 102 -8.98 12.21 -3.27
N LEU A 103 -9.90 11.27 -3.04
CA LEU A 103 -10.93 11.38 -2.00
C LEU A 103 -10.32 11.40 -0.60
N THR A 104 -9.29 10.57 -0.36
CA THR A 104 -8.53 10.61 0.90
C THR A 104 -7.91 11.98 1.14
N ALA A 105 -7.25 12.56 0.12
CA ALA A 105 -6.65 13.88 0.22
C ALA A 105 -7.69 14.95 0.56
N CYS A 106 -8.83 14.95 -0.15
CA CYS A 106 -9.93 15.88 0.12
C CYS A 106 -10.48 15.75 1.55
N VAL A 107 -10.71 14.52 2.03
CA VAL A 107 -11.27 14.28 3.38
C VAL A 107 -10.28 14.68 4.48
N MET A 108 -9.00 14.37 4.30
CA MET A 108 -7.96 14.78 5.25
C MET A 108 -7.75 16.30 5.26
N SER A 109 -7.75 16.96 4.10
CA SER A 109 -7.72 18.43 4.04
C SER A 109 -8.97 19.06 4.67
N ALA A 110 -10.16 18.48 4.46
CA ALA A 110 -11.38 18.96 5.08
C ALA A 110 -11.33 18.87 6.62
N THR A 111 -10.61 17.90 7.17
CA THR A 111 -10.46 17.73 8.63
C THR A 111 -9.75 18.94 9.26
N PHE A 112 -8.86 19.62 8.53
CA PHE A 112 -8.19 20.84 9.01
C PHE A 112 -9.13 22.04 9.17
N PHE A 113 -10.20 22.11 8.36
CA PHE A 113 -11.18 23.20 8.43
C PHE A 113 -12.28 22.97 9.48
N VAL A 114 -12.42 21.74 9.99
CA VAL A 114 -13.45 21.41 10.98
C VAL A 114 -12.95 21.74 12.39
N SER A 115 -13.67 22.64 13.07
CA SER A 115 -13.42 22.99 14.47
C SER A 115 -13.63 21.80 15.42
N GLU A 116 -12.79 21.68 16.45
CA GLU A 116 -12.77 20.60 17.47
C GLU A 116 -14.11 20.39 18.20
N ASN A 117 -15.03 21.35 18.12
CA ASN A 117 -16.36 21.29 18.74
C ASN A 117 -17.26 20.19 18.14
N LYS A 118 -16.96 19.64 16.96
CA LYS A 118 -17.75 18.59 16.29
C LYS A 118 -17.01 17.26 16.19
N LYS A 119 -16.69 16.66 17.35
CA LYS A 119 -15.94 15.38 17.45
C LYS A 119 -16.54 14.24 16.60
N ILE A 120 -17.86 14.11 16.55
CA ILE A 120 -18.55 13.04 15.78
C ILE A 120 -18.26 13.17 14.27
N VAL A 121 -18.29 14.40 13.75
CA VAL A 121 -18.03 14.68 12.33
C VAL A 121 -16.56 14.39 11.99
N LEU A 122 -15.65 14.78 12.88
CA LEU A 122 -14.22 14.53 12.72
C LEU A 122 -13.91 13.03 12.71
N ILE A 123 -14.50 12.25 13.63
CA ILE A 123 -14.35 10.79 13.66
C ILE A 123 -14.88 10.15 12.36
N GLY A 124 -16.04 10.58 11.88
CA GLY A 124 -16.62 10.09 10.62
C GLY A 124 -15.71 10.36 9.41
N MET A 125 -15.12 11.57 9.32
CA MET A 125 -14.17 11.92 8.27
C MET A 125 -12.91 11.05 8.34
N VAL A 126 -12.36 10.83 9.53
CA VAL A 126 -11.15 10.00 9.72
C VAL A 126 -11.41 8.54 9.33
N ILE A 127 -12.56 7.99 9.72
CA ILE A 127 -12.96 6.62 9.36
C ILE A 127 -13.10 6.51 7.84
N THR A 128 -13.76 7.48 7.20
CA THR A 128 -13.94 7.50 5.75
C THR A 128 -12.60 7.57 5.02
N GLY A 129 -11.70 8.44 5.47
CA GLY A 129 -10.35 8.55 4.91
C GLY A 129 -9.53 7.27 5.08
N LYS A 130 -9.63 6.59 6.24
CA LYS A 130 -8.98 5.30 6.48
C LYS A 130 -9.52 4.21 5.54
N LEU A 131 -10.84 4.12 5.39
CA LEU A 131 -11.49 3.18 4.48
C LEU A 131 -11.03 3.37 3.03
N THR A 132 -11.02 4.61 2.53
CA THR A 132 -10.69 4.92 1.13
C THR A 132 -9.21 4.72 0.84
N THR A 133 -8.34 5.06 1.79
CA THR A 133 -6.89 4.78 1.68
C THR A 133 -6.63 3.27 1.64
N LYS A 134 -7.27 2.50 2.52
CA LYS A 134 -7.14 1.04 2.57
C LYS A 134 -7.62 0.40 1.27
N ALA A 135 -8.76 0.84 0.75
CA ALA A 135 -9.32 0.35 -0.50
C ALA A 135 -8.38 0.63 -1.70
N ALA A 136 -7.86 1.85 -1.80
CA ALA A 136 -6.90 2.23 -2.84
C ALA A 136 -5.60 1.41 -2.75
N TYR A 137 -5.06 1.23 -1.55
CA TYR A 137 -3.85 0.44 -1.31
C TYR A 137 -4.04 -1.04 -1.67
N ASN A 138 -5.17 -1.64 -1.29
CA ASN A 138 -5.48 -3.04 -1.62
C ASN A 138 -5.57 -3.26 -3.14
N THR A 139 -6.25 -2.34 -3.84
CA THR A 139 -6.35 -2.37 -5.31
C THR A 139 -5.00 -2.24 -5.97
N LEU A 140 -4.17 -1.32 -5.48
CA LEU A 140 -2.82 -1.12 -5.96
C LEU A 140 -1.97 -2.38 -5.77
N TYR A 141 -2.08 -3.03 -4.60
CA TYR A 141 -1.37 -4.26 -4.29
C TYR A 141 -1.78 -5.45 -5.17
N LEU A 142 -3.10 -5.56 -5.47
CA LEU A 142 -3.69 -6.51 -6.41
C LEU A 142 -3.29 -6.23 -7.86
N TYR A 143 -2.95 -4.99 -8.21
CA TYR A 143 -2.51 -4.61 -9.55
C TYR A 143 -1.00 -4.79 -9.76
N THR A 144 -0.20 -4.79 -8.70
CA THR A 144 1.25 -5.09 -8.75
C THR A 144 1.64 -6.42 -9.44
N PRO A 145 0.94 -7.58 -9.32
CA PRO A 145 1.30 -8.82 -10.02
C PRO A 145 1.25 -8.66 -11.53
N GLU A 146 0.23 -7.96 -11.99
CA GLU A 146 -0.12 -7.84 -13.41
C GLU A 146 0.85 -6.91 -14.13
N LEU A 147 1.61 -6.14 -13.34
CA LEU A 147 2.39 -5.02 -13.79
C LEU A 147 3.90 -5.30 -13.79
N PHE A 148 4.34 -6.29 -13.01
CA PHE A 148 5.75 -6.65 -12.82
C PHE A 148 5.96 -8.15 -13.06
N PRO A 149 7.00 -8.55 -13.82
CA PRO A 149 7.39 -9.95 -13.91
C PRO A 149 7.69 -10.52 -12.52
N THR A 150 7.29 -11.77 -12.29
CA THR A 150 7.34 -12.47 -10.99
C THR A 150 8.70 -12.41 -10.30
N LEU A 151 9.78 -12.34 -11.08
CA LEU A 151 11.17 -12.33 -10.62
C LEU A 151 11.57 -11.06 -9.84
N ILE A 152 11.00 -9.91 -10.16
CA ILE A 152 11.42 -8.61 -9.58
C ILE A 152 10.39 -8.01 -8.60
N ARG A 153 9.26 -8.69 -8.41
CA ARG A 153 8.14 -8.14 -7.65
C ARG A 153 8.39 -8.09 -6.15
N SER A 154 8.94 -9.16 -5.58
CA SER A 154 9.22 -9.26 -4.14
C SER A 154 10.27 -8.25 -3.69
N THR A 155 11.34 -8.08 -4.49
CA THR A 155 12.41 -7.10 -4.24
C THR A 155 11.91 -5.66 -4.38
N ALA A 156 11.10 -5.36 -5.40
CA ALA A 156 10.51 -4.03 -5.58
C ALA A 156 9.55 -3.65 -4.44
N VAL A 157 8.67 -4.57 -4.02
CA VAL A 157 7.76 -4.35 -2.88
C VAL A 157 8.54 -4.22 -1.56
N GLY A 158 9.62 -4.98 -1.38
CA GLY A 158 10.51 -4.87 -0.23
C GLY A 158 11.18 -3.52 -0.12
N LEU A 159 11.81 -3.03 -1.19
CA LEU A 159 12.45 -1.71 -1.26
C LEU A 159 11.44 -0.59 -1.03
N CYS A 160 10.27 -0.68 -1.67
CA CYS A 160 9.17 0.25 -1.47
C CYS A 160 8.73 0.32 0.00
N SER A 161 8.59 -0.84 0.66
CA SER A 161 8.21 -0.91 2.06
C SER A 161 9.28 -0.35 2.99
N MET A 162 10.56 -0.57 2.67
CA MET A 162 11.67 0.05 3.41
C MET A 162 11.60 1.57 3.32
N VAL A 163 11.48 2.14 2.13
CA VAL A 163 11.37 3.60 1.93
C VAL A 163 10.15 4.16 2.67
N ALA A 164 8.99 3.51 2.57
CA ALA A 164 7.77 3.94 3.26
C ALA A 164 7.93 3.90 4.79
N ARG A 165 8.58 2.86 5.33
CA ARG A 165 8.88 2.75 6.77
C ARG A 165 9.87 3.80 7.24
N PHE A 166 10.94 4.05 6.48
CA PHE A 166 11.88 5.14 6.77
C PHE A 166 11.15 6.49 6.79
N GLY A 167 10.29 6.75 5.81
CA GLY A 167 9.45 7.96 5.77
C GLY A 167 8.54 8.09 7.00
N ALA A 168 7.86 7.01 7.39
CA ALA A 168 6.98 6.99 8.56
C ALA A 168 7.73 7.22 9.89
N THR A 169 8.92 6.63 10.05
CA THR A 169 9.77 6.82 11.23
C THR A 169 10.25 8.27 11.33
N ILE A 170 10.73 8.85 10.23
CA ILE A 170 11.19 10.25 10.18
C ILE A 170 10.01 11.19 10.48
N ALA A 171 8.85 10.94 9.90
CA ALA A 171 7.63 11.74 10.13
C ALA A 171 7.21 11.69 11.61
N SER A 172 7.23 10.52 12.24
CA SER A 172 6.90 10.36 13.66
C SER A 172 7.87 11.10 14.56
N PHE A 173 9.17 11.06 14.23
CA PHE A 173 10.21 11.79 14.96
C PHE A 173 10.03 13.31 14.85
N LEU A 174 9.74 13.81 13.64
CA LEU A 174 9.43 15.22 13.39
C LEU A 174 8.16 15.68 14.12
N ALA A 175 7.10 14.87 14.11
CA ALA A 175 5.85 15.17 14.80
C ALA A 175 6.07 15.30 16.33
N MET A 176 6.83 14.38 16.92
CA MET A 176 7.18 14.43 18.34
C MET A 176 8.06 15.66 18.66
N TRP A 177 8.99 16.01 17.79
CA TRP A 177 9.84 17.20 17.97
C TRP A 177 9.05 18.51 17.87
N LEU A 178 8.09 18.59 16.94
CA LEU A 178 7.21 19.74 16.78
C LEU A 178 6.26 19.93 17.97
N ASP A 179 5.72 18.85 18.53
CA ASP A 179 4.85 18.91 19.72
C ASP A 179 5.61 19.47 20.93
N LYS A 180 6.89 19.09 21.06
CA LYS A 180 7.77 19.57 22.14
C LYS A 180 8.11 21.06 22.05
N LYS A 181 8.02 21.67 20.87
CA LYS A 181 8.26 23.11 20.64
C LYS A 181 7.02 23.97 20.88
N LYS A 182 5.85 23.36 21.01
CA LYS A 182 4.55 24.02 21.20
C LYS A 182 4.10 24.10 22.66
N ARG A 183 4.84 23.47 23.58
CA ARG A 183 4.79 23.71 25.04
C ARG A 183 5.92 24.64 25.45
#